data_AF-A0A8D0ESD6-F1
#
_entry.id   AF-A0A8D0ESD6-F1
#
_cell.length_a   1.000
_cell.length_b   1.000
_cell.length_c   1.000
_cell.angle_alpha   90.00
_cell.angle_beta   90.00
_cell.angle_gamma   90.00
#
_symmetry.space_group_name_H-M   'P 1'
#
loop_
_entity.id
_entity.type
_entity.pdbx_description
1 polymer ?
#
loop_
_entity_poly.entity_id
_entity_poly.type
_entity_poly.pdbx_seq_one_letter_code
_entity_poly.pdbx_strand_id
1 'polypeptide(L)'
;MRLLRALLCLGLLAEATLASRVRTRRELAPGLYEHGVYDASGSYCQRGDVCCHGRDDGCTVPYHDTLCYCDLFCNRTVSDCCPDFWEYCLGIPAPFPKAPGCARAGRRYPTGATYRENCNLTCGPSGTWQCEDHACLMDGELIDAINRGNYGWRAANYSQFWGMTLEDGVRYRLGTFRPSPTVMNMNEMHVKAAPLLGWDKGERSGCPVHVLSPGLSLGQAGTEGC
;
A
#
# COMPACT_ATOMS: atom_id res chain seq x y z
N MET A 1 -24.32 -0.85 54.19
CA MET A 1 -23.56 0.13 53.38
C MET A 1 -22.06 -0.16 53.22
N ARG A 2 -21.40 -0.90 54.12
CA ARG A 2 -19.96 -1.24 53.96
C ARG A 2 -19.70 -2.37 52.95
N LEU A 3 -20.61 -3.35 52.85
CA LEU A 3 -20.54 -4.45 51.86
C LEU A 3 -20.71 -3.98 50.40
N LEU A 4 -21.59 -3.00 50.13
CA LEU A 4 -21.73 -2.43 48.78
C LEU A 4 -20.48 -1.65 48.33
N ARG A 5 -19.76 -0.99 49.25
CA ARG A 5 -18.50 -0.31 48.92
C ARG A 5 -17.36 -1.29 48.61
N ALA A 6 -17.32 -2.44 49.29
CA ALA A 6 -16.33 -3.48 48.99
C ALA A 6 -16.54 -4.10 47.60
N LEU A 7 -17.80 -4.31 47.20
CA LEU A 7 -18.15 -4.82 45.87
C LEU A 7 -17.85 -3.84 44.74
N LEU A 8 -18.02 -2.52 44.95
CA LEU A 8 -17.60 -1.51 43.97
C LEU A 8 -16.07 -1.42 43.81
N CYS A 9 -15.30 -1.63 44.89
CA CYS A 9 -13.82 -1.65 44.79
C CYS A 9 -13.31 -2.91 44.06
N LEU A 10 -14.01 -4.05 44.18
CA LEU A 10 -13.69 -5.27 43.43
C LEU A 10 -14.04 -5.13 41.93
N GLY A 11 -15.07 -4.36 41.57
CA GLY A 11 -15.39 -4.05 40.17
C GLY A 11 -14.34 -3.15 39.49
N LEU A 12 -13.82 -2.15 40.20
CA LEU A 12 -12.82 -1.22 39.66
C LEU A 12 -11.41 -1.84 39.53
N LEU A 13 -11.10 -2.89 40.30
CA LEU A 13 -9.85 -3.65 40.14
C LEU A 13 -9.93 -4.69 39.01
N ALA A 14 -11.15 -5.06 38.57
CA ALA A 14 -11.34 -6.00 37.47
C ALA A 14 -11.22 -5.34 36.08
N GLU A 15 -11.45 -4.03 35.95
CA GLU A 15 -11.26 -3.32 34.68
C GLU A 15 -9.78 -2.97 34.38
N ALA A 16 -8.92 -3.00 35.39
CA ALA A 16 -7.48 -2.76 35.21
C ALA A 16 -6.73 -3.94 34.56
N THR A 17 -7.35 -5.10 34.37
CA THR A 17 -6.69 -6.29 33.82
C THR A 17 -6.96 -6.55 32.32
N LEU A 18 -7.81 -5.74 31.66
CA LEU A 18 -8.08 -5.85 30.22
C LEU A 18 -7.37 -4.83 29.33
N ALA A 19 -6.38 -4.09 29.85
CA ALA A 19 -5.53 -3.20 29.05
C ALA A 19 -4.08 -3.71 28.92
N SER A 20 -3.84 -5.02 29.11
CA SER A 20 -2.62 -5.62 28.58
C SER A 20 -2.79 -5.79 27.08
N ARG A 21 -2.56 -4.71 26.32
CA ARG A 21 -2.12 -4.82 24.93
C ARG A 21 -0.83 -5.62 24.99
N VAL A 22 -0.94 -6.93 24.83
CA VAL A 22 0.16 -7.78 24.38
C VAL A 22 0.62 -7.14 23.08
N ARG A 23 1.66 -6.29 23.17
CA ARG A 23 2.42 -5.85 22.01
C ARG A 23 3.02 -7.13 21.46
N THR A 24 2.38 -7.69 20.45
CA THR A 24 3.02 -8.70 19.62
C THR A 24 4.30 -8.05 19.14
N ARG A 25 5.43 -8.58 19.61
CA ARG A 25 6.76 -8.24 19.11
C ARG A 25 6.65 -8.44 17.60
N ARG A 26 6.64 -7.35 16.83
CA ARG A 26 6.79 -7.46 15.38
C ARG A 26 8.12 -8.17 15.19
N GLU A 27 8.08 -9.40 14.71
CA GLU A 27 9.28 -10.10 14.29
C GLU A 27 9.85 -9.31 13.12
N LEU A 28 10.82 -8.46 13.43
CA LEU A 28 11.63 -7.75 12.46
C LEU A 28 12.36 -8.81 11.63
N ALA A 29 12.41 -8.60 10.31
CA ALA A 29 12.96 -9.58 9.37
C ALA A 29 14.38 -10.05 9.79
N PRO A 30 14.73 -11.32 9.51
CA PRO A 30 16.05 -11.86 9.87
C PRO A 30 17.16 -10.99 9.26
N GLY A 31 18.09 -10.51 10.10
CA GLY A 31 19.17 -9.58 9.72
C GLY A 31 19.09 -8.21 10.40
N LEU A 32 17.94 -7.84 10.99
CA LEU A 32 17.79 -6.59 11.75
C LEU A 32 18.39 -6.62 13.16
N TYR A 33 18.91 -7.77 13.61
CA TYR A 33 19.39 -8.00 14.97
C TYR A 33 20.88 -7.76 15.16
N GLU A 34 21.69 -7.79 14.09
CA GLU A 34 23.14 -7.70 14.25
C GLU A 34 23.60 -6.26 14.53
N HIS A 35 22.81 -5.27 14.07
CA HIS A 35 23.08 -3.83 14.26
C HIS A 35 21.83 -2.98 14.56
N GLY A 36 20.70 -3.61 14.91
CA GLY A 36 19.41 -2.94 15.13
C GLY A 36 18.70 -2.56 13.82
N VAL A 37 17.45 -2.10 13.95
CA VAL A 37 16.80 -1.31 12.89
C VAL A 37 17.78 -0.18 12.59
N TYR A 38 18.31 -0.07 11.36
CA TYR A 38 19.29 0.95 11.01
C TYR A 38 18.67 1.91 9.98
N ASP A 39 18.23 3.07 10.43
CA ASP A 39 17.89 4.18 9.54
C ASP A 39 19.18 4.97 9.26
N ALA A 40 19.92 4.51 8.26
CA ALA A 40 21.15 5.16 7.78
C ALA A 40 20.96 6.62 7.35
N SER A 41 19.71 7.08 7.19
CA SER A 41 19.37 8.42 6.73
C SER A 41 18.85 9.36 7.82
N GLY A 42 18.65 8.87 9.05
CA GLY A 42 18.13 9.67 10.14
C GLY A 42 19.20 10.54 10.81
N SER A 43 18.89 11.84 10.98
CA SER A 43 19.60 12.76 11.87
C SER A 43 18.94 12.73 13.24
N TYR A 44 19.58 12.11 14.23
CA TYR A 44 19.07 11.93 15.60
C TYR A 44 19.85 12.81 16.57
N CYS A 45 21.15 12.56 16.73
CA CYS A 45 22.03 13.42 17.54
C CYS A 45 22.07 14.85 17.00
N GLN A 46 22.09 14.99 15.66
CA GLN A 46 22.03 16.30 15.02
C GLN A 46 20.70 17.03 15.28
N ARG A 47 19.58 16.31 15.29
CA ARG A 47 18.26 16.92 15.49
C ARG A 47 18.02 17.31 16.95
N GLY A 48 18.54 16.51 17.87
CA GLY A 48 18.51 16.82 19.30
C GLY A 48 19.59 17.80 19.74
N ASP A 49 20.55 18.12 18.86
CA ASP A 49 21.77 18.87 19.14
C ASP A 49 22.47 18.41 20.44
N VAL A 50 22.62 17.09 20.58
CA VAL A 50 23.15 16.45 21.78
C VAL A 50 24.36 15.61 21.43
N CYS A 51 25.50 15.96 22.05
CA CYS A 51 26.73 15.20 22.04
C CYS A 51 27.36 15.28 23.44
N CYS A 52 27.33 14.18 24.20
CA CYS A 52 27.79 14.16 25.58
C CYS A 52 29.23 13.64 25.70
N HIS A 53 30.07 14.30 26.50
CA HIS A 53 31.51 14.00 26.58
C HIS A 53 31.87 12.74 27.41
N GLY A 54 30.92 12.14 28.11
CA GLY A 54 31.10 10.92 28.92
C GLY A 54 29.83 10.06 28.89
N ARG A 55 29.85 8.89 29.56
CA ARG A 55 28.65 8.04 29.66
C ARG A 55 27.57 8.77 30.45
N ASP A 56 26.45 9.04 29.81
CA ASP A 56 25.32 9.73 30.41
C ASP A 56 24.03 9.03 29.96
N ASP A 57 23.39 8.31 30.88
CA ASP A 57 22.18 7.55 30.59
C ASP A 57 21.00 8.48 30.23
N GLY A 58 21.09 9.78 30.53
CA GLY A 58 20.15 10.81 30.09
C GLY A 58 20.40 11.33 28.67
N CYS A 59 21.56 11.04 28.08
CA CYS A 59 21.96 11.49 26.75
C CYS A 59 21.33 10.61 25.65
N THR A 60 20.01 10.61 25.62
CA THR A 60 19.20 9.75 24.74
C THR A 60 18.30 10.56 23.83
N VAL A 61 18.01 10.00 22.66
CA VAL A 61 17.03 10.54 21.72
C VAL A 61 16.05 9.45 21.25
N PRO A 62 14.81 9.80 20.89
CA PRO A 62 13.84 8.85 20.37
C PRO A 62 14.32 8.19 19.07
N TYR A 63 14.31 6.85 19.04
CA TYR A 63 14.69 6.04 17.90
C TYR A 63 13.65 4.94 17.64
N HIS A 64 12.78 5.15 16.66
CA HIS A 64 11.60 4.30 16.43
C HIS A 64 10.77 4.12 17.72
N ASP A 65 10.60 2.89 18.21
CA ASP A 65 9.87 2.56 19.44
C ASP A 65 10.80 2.41 20.67
N THR A 66 12.08 2.80 20.53
CA THR A 66 13.11 2.72 21.56
C THR A 66 13.87 4.04 21.70
N LEU A 67 14.93 4.06 22.51
CA LEU A 67 15.86 5.18 22.65
C LEU A 67 17.23 4.78 22.09
N CYS A 68 18.00 5.73 21.58
CA CYS A 68 19.42 5.57 21.25
C CYS A 68 20.26 6.64 21.95
N TYR A 69 21.56 6.38 22.15
CA TYR A 69 22.50 7.26 22.85
C TYR A 69 23.36 8.09 21.90
N CYS A 70 23.66 9.32 22.32
CA CYS A 70 24.54 10.28 21.62
C CYS A 70 25.78 10.65 22.45
N ASP A 71 26.22 9.76 23.34
CA ASP A 71 27.31 10.01 24.26
C ASP A 71 28.65 9.42 23.78
N LEU A 72 29.77 9.88 24.37
CA LEU A 72 31.09 9.45 23.95
C LEU A 72 31.38 7.95 24.23
N PHE A 73 30.51 7.27 24.98
CA PHE A 73 30.61 5.83 25.22
C PHE A 73 30.45 5.05 23.91
N CYS A 74 29.71 5.60 22.95
CA CYS A 74 29.57 5.07 21.59
C CYS A 74 30.88 4.99 20.78
N ASN A 75 31.96 5.65 21.22
CA ASN A 75 33.27 5.46 20.61
C ASN A 75 33.93 4.11 21.00
N ARG A 76 33.46 3.46 22.07
CA ARG A 76 33.99 2.18 22.58
C ARG A 76 33.01 1.02 22.37
N THR A 77 31.71 1.30 22.32
CA THR A 77 30.63 0.33 22.13
C THR A 77 29.74 0.71 20.96
N VAL A 78 29.08 -0.26 20.37
CA VAL A 78 28.30 -0.07 19.13
C VAL A 78 26.82 -0.27 19.36
N SER A 79 26.45 -1.07 20.36
CA SER A 79 25.07 -1.33 20.76
C SER A 79 24.44 -0.08 21.35
N ASP A 80 23.20 0.20 20.93
CA ASP A 80 22.33 1.31 21.39
C ASP A 80 22.77 2.73 21.00
N CYS A 81 23.78 2.87 20.13
CA CYS A 81 24.23 4.15 19.62
C CYS A 81 23.38 4.66 18.46
N CYS A 82 23.13 5.97 18.40
CA CYS A 82 22.40 6.55 17.29
C CYS A 82 23.19 6.45 15.97
N PRO A 83 22.51 6.24 14.82
CA PRO A 83 23.16 6.06 13.53
C PRO A 83 24.08 7.21 13.10
N ASP A 84 23.80 8.45 13.52
CA ASP A 84 24.54 9.67 13.16
C ASP A 84 25.60 10.09 14.18
N PHE A 85 25.80 9.36 15.28
CA PHE A 85 26.74 9.73 16.34
C PHE A 85 28.18 9.96 15.82
N TRP A 86 28.73 9.02 15.05
CA TRP A 86 30.11 9.12 14.56
C TRP A 86 30.30 10.30 13.60
N GLU A 87 29.36 10.50 12.69
CA GLU A 87 29.45 11.57 11.69
C GLU A 87 29.19 12.95 12.33
N TYR A 88 28.21 13.07 13.23
CA TYR A 88 27.81 14.33 13.84
C TYR A 88 28.68 14.72 15.05
N CYS A 89 28.85 13.83 16.02
CA CYS A 89 29.53 14.15 17.29
C CYS A 89 31.05 13.98 17.21
N LEU A 90 31.56 13.04 16.40
CA LEU A 90 33.00 12.78 16.29
C LEU A 90 33.61 13.27 14.97
N GLY A 91 32.80 13.56 13.94
CA GLY A 91 33.28 13.96 12.62
C GLY A 91 34.07 12.87 11.88
N ILE A 92 33.88 11.61 12.26
CA ILE A 92 34.56 10.44 11.65
C ILE A 92 33.54 9.53 10.97
N PRO A 93 33.93 8.79 9.92
CA PRO A 93 33.04 7.78 9.34
C PRO A 93 32.71 6.72 10.39
N ALA A 94 31.47 6.25 10.39
CA ALA A 94 31.05 5.17 11.27
C ALA A 94 31.93 3.91 11.04
N PRO A 95 32.34 3.19 12.10
CA PRO A 95 33.16 1.98 11.98
C PRO A 95 32.46 0.83 11.25
N PHE A 96 31.14 0.93 11.06
CA PHE A 96 30.35 0.00 10.26
C PHE A 96 30.01 0.66 8.93
N PRO A 97 30.35 0.03 7.79
CA PRO A 97 29.92 0.55 6.51
C PRO A 97 28.39 0.60 6.49
N LYS A 98 27.84 1.75 6.08
CA LYS A 98 26.40 1.90 5.85
C LYS A 98 25.95 0.73 4.97
N ALA A 99 25.05 -0.11 5.47
CA ALA A 99 24.51 -1.21 4.70
C ALA A 99 24.00 -0.65 3.35
N PRO A 100 24.33 -1.29 2.22
CA PRO A 100 23.87 -0.81 0.92
C PRO A 100 22.34 -0.80 0.90
N GLY A 101 21.77 0.40 0.97
CA GLY A 101 20.34 0.64 0.89
C GLY A 101 19.90 0.93 -0.54
N CYS A 102 18.60 0.78 -0.79
CA CYS A 102 18.00 1.11 -2.07
C CYS A 102 17.46 2.54 -2.07
N ALA A 103 17.62 3.27 -3.17
CA ALA A 103 17.03 4.60 -3.33
C ALA A 103 15.77 4.53 -4.20
N ARG A 104 14.68 5.17 -3.78
CA ARG A 104 13.45 5.33 -4.59
C ARG A 104 12.65 6.55 -4.15
N ALA A 105 12.10 7.29 -5.11
CA ALA A 105 11.29 8.50 -4.87
C ALA A 105 11.96 9.52 -3.91
N GLY A 106 13.28 9.69 -3.99
CA GLY A 106 14.05 10.60 -3.13
C GLY A 106 14.26 10.11 -1.69
N ARG A 107 13.86 8.89 -1.34
CA ARG A 107 14.07 8.26 -0.04
C ARG A 107 15.05 7.09 -0.14
N ARG A 108 15.75 6.81 0.97
CA ARG A 108 16.64 5.64 1.11
C ARG A 108 15.95 4.58 1.96
N TYR A 109 16.10 3.33 1.56
CA TYR A 109 15.48 2.16 2.18
C TYR A 109 16.58 1.19 2.61
N PRO A 110 16.55 0.65 3.83
CA PRO A 110 17.53 -0.35 4.26
C PRO A 110 17.33 -1.67 3.50
N THR A 111 18.35 -2.52 3.51
CA THR A 111 18.26 -3.90 3.00
C THR A 111 17.09 -4.64 3.66
N GLY A 112 16.32 -5.37 2.87
CA GLY A 112 15.11 -6.09 3.32
C GLY A 112 13.85 -5.23 3.43
N ALA A 113 13.94 -3.91 3.23
CA ALA A 113 12.75 -3.06 3.18
C ALA A 113 11.88 -3.38 1.96
N THR A 114 10.56 -3.32 2.16
CA THR A 114 9.58 -3.47 1.08
C THR A 114 9.04 -2.11 0.62
N TYR A 115 8.83 -1.97 -0.67
CA TYR A 115 8.24 -0.80 -1.31
C TYR A 115 7.20 -1.26 -2.31
N ARG A 116 5.99 -0.70 -2.26
CA ARG A 116 4.90 -1.10 -3.14
C ARG A 116 4.49 0.03 -4.07
N GLU A 117 4.78 -0.15 -5.35
CA GLU A 117 4.31 0.71 -6.44
C GLU A 117 3.92 -0.23 -7.59
N ASN A 118 2.61 -0.42 -7.75
CA ASN A 118 2.01 -1.50 -8.54
C ASN A 118 2.30 -2.90 -7.97
N CYS A 119 3.55 -3.34 -7.96
CA CYS A 119 3.96 -4.58 -7.29
C CYS A 119 4.82 -4.32 -6.06
N ASN A 120 4.98 -5.37 -5.25
CA ASN A 120 5.88 -5.35 -4.11
C ASN A 120 7.33 -5.47 -4.62
N LEU A 121 8.20 -4.67 -4.06
CA LEU A 121 9.63 -4.64 -4.33
C LEU A 121 10.36 -4.79 -3.01
N THR A 122 11.38 -5.62 -2.98
CA THR A 122 12.23 -5.83 -1.80
C THR A 122 13.62 -5.30 -2.08
N CYS A 123 14.19 -4.55 -1.13
CA CYS A 123 15.56 -4.08 -1.27
C CYS A 123 16.55 -5.22 -1.03
N GLY A 124 17.30 -5.60 -2.07
CA GLY A 124 18.28 -6.68 -2.01
C GLY A 124 19.55 -6.31 -1.24
N PRO A 125 20.38 -7.32 -0.89
CA PRO A 125 21.66 -7.12 -0.19
C PRO A 125 22.71 -6.35 -1.02
N SER A 126 22.53 -6.26 -2.33
CA SER A 126 23.35 -5.47 -3.26
C SER A 126 22.94 -4.00 -3.34
N GLY A 127 21.92 -3.56 -2.60
CA GLY A 127 21.34 -2.21 -2.73
C GLY A 127 20.51 -2.01 -4.00
N THR A 128 20.13 -3.10 -4.68
CA THR A 128 19.26 -3.09 -5.87
C THR A 128 17.84 -3.52 -5.50
N TRP A 129 16.84 -2.87 -6.11
CA TRP A 129 15.45 -3.31 -5.98
C TRP A 129 15.24 -4.64 -6.68
N GLN A 130 14.68 -5.60 -5.96
CA GLN A 130 14.27 -6.89 -6.50
C GLN A 130 12.74 -6.91 -6.54
N CYS A 131 12.18 -7.18 -7.71
CA CYS A 131 10.74 -7.41 -7.83
C CYS A 131 10.36 -8.69 -7.09
N GLU A 132 9.17 -8.71 -6.51
CA GLU A 132 8.53 -9.95 -6.08
C GLU A 132 8.43 -10.94 -7.25
N ASP A 133 8.54 -12.25 -7.00
CA ASP A 133 8.58 -13.29 -8.05
C ASP A 133 7.27 -13.36 -8.87
N HIS A 134 6.20 -12.73 -8.39
CA HIS A 134 4.91 -12.72 -9.05
C HIS A 134 4.81 -11.57 -10.07
N ALA A 135 4.44 -11.91 -11.31
CA ALA A 135 4.18 -10.93 -12.36
C ALA A 135 3.02 -10.00 -11.97
N CYS A 136 3.19 -8.70 -12.23
CA CYS A 136 2.14 -7.70 -12.05
C CYS A 136 1.03 -7.88 -13.08
N LEU A 137 -0.23 -7.72 -12.69
CA LEU A 137 -1.34 -7.72 -13.64
C LEU A 137 -1.28 -6.53 -14.59
N MET A 138 -0.93 -5.36 -14.06
CA MET A 138 -0.71 -4.15 -14.83
C MET A 138 0.79 -4.00 -15.10
N ASP A 139 1.21 -4.13 -16.34
CA ASP A 139 2.62 -3.98 -16.73
C ASP A 139 2.74 -2.88 -17.80
N GLY A 140 3.52 -1.85 -17.48
CA GLY A 140 3.76 -0.72 -18.38
C GLY A 140 4.46 -1.14 -19.66
N GLU A 141 5.42 -2.05 -19.60
CA GLU A 141 6.15 -2.52 -20.78
C GLU A 141 5.22 -3.29 -21.72
N LEU A 142 4.33 -4.11 -21.16
CA LEU A 142 3.31 -4.83 -21.91
C LEU A 142 2.29 -3.88 -22.54
N ILE A 143 1.81 -2.88 -21.81
CA ILE A 143 0.90 -1.86 -22.34
C ILE A 143 1.54 -1.14 -23.53
N ASP A 144 2.80 -0.74 -23.39
CA ASP A 144 3.56 -0.06 -24.45
C ASP A 144 3.84 -0.99 -25.63
N ALA A 145 4.10 -2.27 -25.39
CA ALA A 145 4.25 -3.28 -26.45
C ALA A 145 2.96 -3.46 -27.25
N ILE A 146 1.80 -3.55 -26.59
CA ILE A 146 0.49 -3.66 -27.25
C ILE A 146 0.19 -2.40 -28.08
N ASN A 147 0.42 -1.23 -27.49
CA ASN A 147 0.10 0.05 -28.13
C ASN A 147 1.03 0.41 -29.30
N ARG A 148 2.16 -0.30 -29.46
CA ARG A 148 3.01 -0.23 -30.65
C ARG A 148 2.40 -0.96 -31.86
N GLY A 149 1.51 -1.91 -31.64
CA GLY A 149 0.78 -2.60 -32.70
C GLY A 149 -0.49 -1.87 -33.14
N ASN A 150 -1.08 -2.32 -34.25
CA ASN A 150 -2.37 -1.83 -34.73
C ASN A 150 -3.42 -2.95 -34.69
N TYR A 151 -4.19 -3.02 -33.61
CA TYR A 151 -5.17 -4.07 -33.34
C TYR A 151 -6.62 -3.58 -33.29
N GLY A 152 -6.88 -2.30 -33.60
CA GLY A 152 -8.21 -1.70 -33.49
C GLY A 152 -8.65 -1.36 -32.05
N TRP A 153 -7.78 -1.56 -31.07
CA TRP A 153 -7.96 -1.16 -29.67
C TRP A 153 -6.62 -0.74 -29.06
N ARG A 154 -6.66 -0.09 -27.90
CA ARG A 154 -5.46 0.34 -27.15
C ARG A 154 -5.48 -0.17 -25.72
N ALA A 155 -4.33 -0.60 -25.23
CA ALA A 155 -4.13 -0.94 -23.83
C ALA A 155 -3.99 0.34 -23.00
N ALA A 156 -4.47 0.29 -21.75
CA ALA A 156 -4.42 1.40 -20.82
C ALA A 156 -4.19 0.89 -19.39
N ASN A 157 -3.82 1.83 -18.51
CA ASN A 157 -3.73 1.55 -17.09
C ASN A 157 -5.12 1.69 -16.42
N TYR A 158 -5.45 0.77 -15.52
CA TYR A 158 -6.70 0.70 -14.78
C TYR A 158 -6.39 0.63 -13.28
N SER A 159 -6.82 1.66 -12.55
CA SER A 159 -6.58 1.76 -11.10
C SER A 159 -7.15 0.60 -10.31
N GLN A 160 -8.27 0.00 -10.76
CA GLN A 160 -8.88 -1.17 -10.12
C GLN A 160 -8.03 -2.45 -10.15
N PHE A 161 -6.99 -2.48 -10.99
CA PHE A 161 -6.07 -3.61 -11.16
C PHE A 161 -4.64 -3.26 -10.70
N TRP A 162 -4.40 -2.01 -10.31
CA TRP A 162 -3.13 -1.57 -9.76
C TRP A 162 -2.90 -2.22 -8.39
N GLY A 163 -1.74 -2.83 -8.15
CA GLY A 163 -1.54 -3.57 -6.91
C GLY A 163 -1.77 -5.08 -7.02
N MET A 164 -2.37 -5.56 -8.11
CA MET A 164 -2.81 -6.95 -8.26
C MET A 164 -1.77 -7.79 -9.01
N THR A 165 -1.56 -9.04 -8.58
CA THR A 165 -0.73 -9.99 -9.34
C THR A 165 -1.50 -10.56 -10.52
N LEU A 166 -0.78 -11.03 -11.54
CA LEU A 166 -1.37 -11.71 -12.70
C LEU A 166 -2.17 -12.95 -12.25
N GLU A 167 -1.64 -13.71 -11.29
CA GLU A 167 -2.30 -14.88 -10.72
C GLU A 167 -3.65 -14.52 -10.09
N ASP A 168 -3.69 -13.47 -9.26
CA ASP A 168 -4.92 -12.98 -8.66
C ASP A 168 -5.91 -12.51 -9.72
N GLY A 169 -5.42 -11.81 -10.76
CA GLY A 169 -6.24 -11.36 -11.87
C GLY A 169 -6.95 -12.52 -12.58
N VAL A 170 -6.20 -13.56 -12.92
CA VAL A 170 -6.74 -14.78 -13.53
C VAL A 170 -7.75 -15.45 -12.61
N ARG A 171 -7.41 -15.58 -11.32
CA ARG A 171 -8.23 -16.31 -10.34
C ARG A 171 -9.55 -15.61 -10.02
N TYR A 172 -9.54 -14.29 -9.89
CA TYR A 172 -10.67 -13.53 -9.34
C TYR A 172 -11.41 -12.67 -10.37
N ARG A 173 -10.87 -12.46 -11.57
CA ARG A 173 -11.52 -11.64 -12.62
C ARG A 173 -12.05 -12.45 -13.79
N LEU A 174 -11.59 -13.68 -13.97
CA LEU A 174 -12.10 -14.59 -15.01
C LEU A 174 -13.15 -15.51 -14.38
N GLY A 175 -14.43 -15.27 -14.69
CA GLY A 175 -15.56 -15.87 -13.98
C GLY A 175 -16.35 -16.92 -14.77
N THR A 176 -15.86 -17.42 -15.89
CA THR A 176 -16.63 -18.33 -16.76
C THR A 176 -16.00 -19.71 -16.80
N PHE A 177 -16.75 -20.71 -16.36
CA PHE A 177 -16.42 -22.10 -16.63
C PHE A 177 -16.73 -22.43 -18.10
N ARG A 178 -15.93 -23.33 -18.69
CA ARG A 178 -16.24 -23.85 -20.02
C ARG A 178 -17.61 -24.56 -19.98
N PRO A 179 -18.56 -24.21 -20.86
CA PRO A 179 -19.85 -24.89 -20.90
C PRO A 179 -19.72 -26.39 -21.18
N SER A 180 -20.73 -27.18 -20.78
CA SER A 180 -20.75 -28.62 -21.05
C SER A 180 -20.78 -28.91 -22.55
N PRO A 181 -20.33 -30.10 -23.01
CA PRO A 181 -20.41 -30.48 -24.42
C PRO A 181 -21.81 -30.38 -25.01
N THR A 182 -22.84 -30.67 -24.21
CA THR A 182 -24.25 -30.51 -24.61
C THR A 182 -24.58 -29.07 -24.96
N VAL A 183 -24.13 -28.10 -24.17
CA VAL A 183 -24.34 -26.66 -24.43
C VAL A 183 -23.51 -26.20 -25.62
N MET A 184 -22.27 -26.67 -25.73
CA MET A 184 -21.37 -26.34 -26.84
C MET A 184 -21.87 -26.90 -28.19
N ASN A 185 -22.71 -27.93 -28.18
CA ASN A 185 -23.26 -28.58 -29.38
C ASN A 185 -24.71 -28.14 -29.70
N MET A 186 -25.24 -27.13 -29.00
CA MET A 186 -26.53 -26.54 -29.36
C MET A 186 -26.35 -25.62 -30.58
N ASN A 187 -27.34 -25.65 -31.48
CA ASN A 187 -27.36 -24.76 -32.65
C ASN A 187 -28.03 -23.43 -32.30
N GLU A 188 -27.63 -22.37 -32.99
CA GLU A 188 -28.25 -21.06 -32.85
C GLU A 188 -29.71 -21.06 -33.33
N MET A 189 -30.58 -20.37 -32.59
CA MET A 189 -31.98 -20.19 -32.94
C MET A 189 -32.11 -19.04 -33.93
N HIS A 190 -32.57 -19.34 -35.15
CA HIS A 190 -32.79 -18.33 -36.17
C HIS A 190 -34.15 -17.66 -35.98
N VAL A 191 -34.13 -16.38 -35.61
CA VAL A 191 -35.32 -15.53 -35.56
C VAL A 191 -35.31 -14.60 -36.77
N LYS A 192 -36.46 -14.41 -37.43
CA LYS A 192 -36.59 -13.44 -38.53
C LYS A 192 -36.44 -12.02 -37.97
N ALA A 193 -35.23 -11.49 -38.00
CA ALA A 193 -34.93 -10.14 -37.54
C ALA A 193 -35.40 -9.10 -38.58
N ALA A 194 -35.98 -8.00 -38.10
CA ALA A 194 -36.20 -6.81 -38.91
C ALA A 194 -34.83 -6.18 -39.31
N PRO A 195 -34.76 -5.35 -40.38
CA PRO A 195 -33.49 -4.83 -40.89
C PRO A 195 -32.65 -4.19 -39.79
N LEU A 196 -31.41 -4.65 -39.66
CA LEU A 196 -30.55 -4.25 -38.55
C LEU A 196 -29.95 -2.86 -38.80
N LEU A 197 -30.68 -1.78 -38.49
CA LEU A 197 -30.08 -0.46 -38.27
C LEU A 197 -29.34 -0.49 -36.92
N GLY A 198 -28.12 0.04 -36.85
CA GLY A 198 -27.18 -0.06 -35.71
C GLY A 198 -27.82 -0.32 -34.34
N TRP A 199 -27.56 -1.51 -33.79
CA TRP A 199 -28.20 -1.97 -32.55
C TRP A 199 -27.32 -1.64 -31.36
N ASP A 200 -27.62 -0.55 -30.67
CA ASP A 200 -27.22 -0.38 -29.28
C ASP A 200 -28.36 -0.85 -28.37
N LYS A 201 -28.11 -1.88 -27.55
CA LYS A 201 -29.09 -2.38 -26.58
C LYS A 201 -29.39 -1.38 -25.47
N GLY A 202 -28.50 -0.41 -25.22
CA GLY A 202 -28.66 0.59 -24.16
C GLY A 202 -29.79 1.59 -24.41
N GLU A 203 -30.19 1.78 -25.67
CA GLU A 203 -31.17 2.80 -26.07
C GLU A 203 -32.61 2.28 -26.15
N ARG A 204 -32.79 0.95 -26.19
CA ARG A 204 -34.10 0.32 -26.45
C ARG A 204 -34.92 0.01 -25.19
N SER A 205 -34.33 0.15 -24.01
CA SER A 205 -34.98 -0.08 -22.71
C SER A 205 -35.23 1.20 -21.90
N GLY A 206 -35.08 2.38 -22.49
CA GLY A 206 -35.48 3.63 -21.84
C GLY A 206 -37.00 3.72 -21.73
N CYS A 207 -37.53 3.80 -20.50
CA CYS A 207 -38.83 4.44 -20.28
C CYS A 207 -38.82 5.80 -21.00
N PRO A 208 -39.89 6.21 -21.70
CA PRO A 208 -39.88 7.45 -22.46
C PRO A 208 -39.68 8.61 -21.49
N VAL A 209 -38.48 9.16 -21.45
CA VAL A 209 -38.26 10.48 -20.88
C VAL A 209 -38.82 11.42 -21.94
N HIS A 210 -39.97 12.02 -21.68
CA HIS A 210 -40.45 13.14 -22.46
C HIS A 210 -39.39 14.23 -22.42
N VAL A 211 -38.58 14.30 -23.48
CA VAL A 211 -37.72 15.44 -23.75
C VAL A 211 -38.65 16.57 -24.18
N LEU A 212 -39.02 17.42 -23.23
CA LEU A 212 -39.48 18.77 -23.53
C LEU A 212 -38.36 19.46 -24.29
N SER A 213 -38.50 19.54 -25.62
CA SER A 213 -37.65 20.39 -26.44
C SER A 213 -37.91 21.86 -26.06
N PRO A 214 -36.88 22.67 -25.75
CA PRO A 214 -37.05 24.10 -25.60
C PRO A 214 -37.06 24.71 -27.00
N GLY A 215 -38.21 25.18 -27.43
CA GLY A 215 -38.30 26.06 -28.61
C GLY A 215 -39.43 25.71 -29.55
N LEU A 216 -40.66 26.05 -29.17
CA LEU A 216 -41.61 26.64 -30.10
C LEU A 216 -42.53 27.59 -29.33
N SER A 217 -42.54 28.84 -29.76
CA SER A 217 -43.25 29.97 -29.17
C SER A 217 -44.77 29.89 -29.38
N LEU A 218 -45.50 30.34 -28.36
CA LEU A 218 -46.85 30.93 -28.35
C LEU A 218 -47.96 30.26 -29.17
N GLY A 219 -48.97 29.75 -28.48
CA GLY A 219 -50.32 29.68 -29.05
C GLY A 219 -51.27 28.70 -28.37
N GLN A 220 -52.16 29.24 -27.52
CA GLN A 220 -53.53 28.78 -27.24
C GLN A 220 -53.77 27.44 -26.51
N ALA A 221 -54.02 27.59 -25.20
CA ALA A 221 -55.20 27.15 -24.45
C ALA A 221 -56.01 25.93 -24.91
N GLY A 222 -56.19 24.98 -23.98
CA GLY A 222 -57.25 23.96 -24.01
C GLY A 222 -57.15 22.98 -22.84
N THR A 223 -58.02 23.18 -21.84
CA THR A 223 -58.35 22.33 -20.69
C THR A 223 -58.77 20.92 -21.14
N GLU A 224 -58.37 19.84 -20.46
CA GLU A 224 -59.13 18.96 -19.52
C GLU A 224 -58.29 17.65 -19.46
N GLY A 225 -58.12 16.85 -18.41
CA GLY A 225 -58.89 16.61 -17.20
C GLY A 225 -58.96 15.08 -17.00
N CYS A 226 -58.17 14.55 -16.06
CA CYS A 226 -58.03 13.14 -15.61
C CYS A 226 -57.41 12.10 -16.55
#